data_AF-A0A1B6J415-F1
#
_entry.id   AF-A0A1B6J415-F1
#
_cell.length_a   1.000
_cell.length_b   1.000
_cell.length_c   1.000
_cell.angle_alpha   90.00
_cell.angle_beta   90.00
_cell.angle_gamma   90.00
#
_symmetry.space_group_name_H-M   'P 1'
#
loop_
_entity.id
_entity.type
_entity.pdbx_description
1 polymer ?
#
loop_
_entity_poly.entity_id
_entity_poly.type
_entity_poly.pdbx_seq_one_letter_code
_entity_poly.pdbx_strand_id
1 'polypeptide(L)'
;MLVRFPVIVLLLLNSKMGKSNRSVCVTDGCIRTAQRILDHMDPSVRPCDDFYRFACGKFLRTAVIQDDKTDNSSFAQVRDAIKEPLKNILLEKSSPTEPHP
;
A
#
# COMPACT_ATOMS: atom_id res chain seq x y z
N MET A 1 36.81 32.16 -14.27
CA MET A 1 35.51 31.49 -14.46
C MET A 1 35.42 30.18 -13.67
N LEU A 2 35.92 30.13 -12.42
CA LEU A 2 36.04 28.89 -11.61
C LEU A 2 35.47 29.00 -10.18
N VAL A 3 34.95 30.17 -9.80
CA VAL A 3 34.35 30.43 -8.46
C VAL A 3 32.82 30.29 -8.42
N ARG A 4 32.18 29.84 -9.52
CA ARG A 4 30.73 29.61 -9.56
C ARG A 4 30.29 28.20 -9.15
N PHE A 5 31.20 27.22 -9.18
CA PHE A 5 30.93 25.85 -8.71
C PHE A 5 30.72 25.72 -7.19
N PRO A 6 31.54 26.35 -6.31
CA PRO A 6 31.34 26.19 -4.87
C PRO A 6 30.05 26.85 -4.39
N VAL A 7 29.61 27.93 -5.04
CA VAL A 7 28.34 28.62 -4.70
C VAL A 7 27.13 27.76 -5.08
N ILE A 8 27.14 27.10 -6.24
CA ILE A 8 26.05 26.19 -6.63
C ILE A 8 25.99 24.98 -5.69
N VAL A 9 27.14 24.41 -5.31
CA VAL A 9 27.18 23.32 -4.31
C VAL A 9 26.68 23.80 -2.94
N LEU A 10 27.04 25.01 -2.50
CA LEU A 10 26.49 25.61 -1.27
C LEU A 10 24.98 25.88 -1.36
N LEU A 11 24.47 26.29 -2.52
CA LEU A 11 23.04 26.52 -2.76
C LEU A 11 22.26 25.21 -2.78
N LEU A 12 22.82 24.15 -3.38
CA LEU A 12 22.20 22.81 -3.42
C LEU A 12 22.20 22.13 -2.04
N LEU A 13 23.25 22.31 -1.23
CA LEU A 13 23.29 21.88 0.19
C LEU A 13 22.32 22.67 1.08
N ASN A 14 21.86 23.84 0.62
CA ASN A 14 20.83 24.65 1.27
C ASN A 14 19.41 24.41 0.73
N SER A 15 19.20 23.36 -0.08
CA SER A 15 17.87 22.80 -0.25
C SER A 15 17.40 22.28 1.10
N LYS A 16 16.78 23.16 1.90
CA LYS A 16 15.97 22.81 3.05
C LYS A 16 14.90 21.86 2.53
N MET A 17 15.18 20.55 2.57
CA MET A 17 14.17 19.53 2.56
C MET A 17 13.23 19.93 3.69
N GLY A 18 12.05 20.45 3.36
CA GLY A 18 11.10 20.94 4.35
C GLY A 18 10.83 19.81 5.33
N LYS A 19 11.46 19.84 6.51
CA LYS A 19 11.12 18.94 7.60
C LYS A 19 9.72 19.35 8.05
N SER A 20 8.72 18.72 7.45
CA SER A 20 7.37 18.72 7.97
C SER A 20 7.47 18.13 9.37
N ASN A 21 7.29 18.96 10.40
CA ASN A 21 7.27 18.54 11.80
C ASN A 21 5.92 17.84 12.11
N ARG A 22 5.54 16.88 11.27
CA ARG A 22 4.42 15.98 11.51
C ARG A 22 4.99 14.79 12.27
N SER A 23 4.50 14.55 13.48
CA SER A 23 4.81 13.34 14.23
C SER A 23 4.46 12.12 13.36
N VAL A 24 5.42 11.25 13.11
CA VAL A 24 5.20 10.00 12.38
C VAL A 24 4.26 9.13 13.22
N CYS A 25 3.20 8.60 12.59
CA CYS A 25 2.30 7.67 13.26
C CYS A 25 3.01 6.34 13.54
N VAL A 26 3.00 5.92 14.80
CA VAL A 26 3.59 4.64 15.24
C VAL A 26 2.55 3.71 15.87
N THR A 27 1.26 3.96 15.62
CA THR A 27 0.24 2.98 15.99
C THR A 27 0.46 1.71 15.21
N ASP A 28 0.06 0.61 15.81
CA ASP A 28 0.12 -0.72 15.24
C ASP A 28 -0.55 -0.82 13.85
N GLY A 29 -1.67 -0.13 13.67
CA GLY A 29 -2.33 0.02 12.35
C GLY A 29 -1.50 0.78 11.31
N CYS A 30 -0.82 1.84 11.72
CA CYS A 30 0.07 2.60 10.84
C CYS A 30 1.29 1.78 10.41
N ILE A 31 1.93 1.07 11.33
CA ILE A 31 3.12 0.24 11.05
C ILE A 31 2.76 -0.86 10.04
N ARG A 32 1.68 -1.62 10.30
CA ARG A 32 1.23 -2.69 9.37
C ARG A 32 0.86 -2.15 8.00
N THR A 33 0.16 -1.02 7.95
CA THR A 33 -0.26 -0.43 6.68
C THR A 33 0.93 0.06 5.88
N ALA A 34 1.90 0.71 6.55
CA ALA A 34 3.13 1.16 5.92
C ALA A 34 3.96 -0.02 5.37
N GLN A 35 4.09 -1.11 6.13
CA GLN A 35 4.75 -2.33 5.65
C GLN A 35 4.06 -2.88 4.40
N ARG A 36 2.74 -3.07 4.42
CA ARG A 36 1.98 -3.57 3.26
C ARG A 36 2.18 -2.72 2.01
N ILE A 37 2.25 -1.39 2.16
CA ILE A 37 2.54 -0.47 1.05
C ILE A 37 3.95 -0.73 0.49
N LEU A 38 4.96 -0.85 1.37
CA LEU A 38 6.36 -1.05 0.98
C LEU A 38 6.64 -2.42 0.34
N ASP A 39 5.88 -3.44 0.73
CA ASP A 39 5.97 -4.79 0.17
C ASP A 39 5.53 -4.83 -1.29
N HIS A 40 4.59 -3.97 -1.69
CA HIS A 40 4.07 -3.91 -3.06
C HIS A 40 4.84 -2.92 -3.95
N MET A 41 5.40 -1.88 -3.34
CA MET A 41 6.08 -0.79 -4.03
C MET A 41 7.48 -1.17 -4.56
N ASP A 42 7.78 -0.74 -5.78
CA ASP A 42 9.10 -0.85 -6.41
C ASP A 42 9.80 0.52 -6.51
N PRO A 43 10.68 0.87 -5.55
CA PRO A 43 11.32 2.19 -5.52
C PRO A 43 12.42 2.37 -6.58
N SER A 44 12.77 1.34 -7.37
CA SER A 44 13.71 1.51 -8.48
C SER A 44 13.09 2.21 -9.69
N VAL A 45 11.76 2.32 -9.75
CA VAL A 45 11.03 3.02 -10.81
C VAL A 45 10.71 4.44 -10.36
N ARG A 46 10.96 5.45 -11.20
CA ARG A 46 10.57 6.82 -10.85
C ARG A 46 9.05 6.96 -10.92
N PRO A 47 8.38 7.53 -9.90
CA PRO A 47 6.92 7.70 -9.89
C PRO A 47 6.36 8.50 -11.07
N CYS A 48 7.15 9.47 -11.59
CA CYS A 48 6.75 10.32 -12.70
C CYS A 48 6.84 9.63 -14.07
N ASP A 49 7.56 8.50 -14.17
CA ASP A 49 7.70 7.76 -15.43
C ASP A 49 6.61 6.68 -15.53
N ASP A 50 6.44 5.88 -14.47
CA ASP A 50 5.41 4.84 -14.39
C ASP A 50 4.99 4.66 -12.93
N PHE A 51 3.94 5.38 -12.53
CA PHE A 51 3.42 5.31 -11.17
C PHE A 51 2.85 3.93 -10.83
N TYR A 52 2.32 3.19 -11.82
CA TYR A 52 1.76 1.86 -11.58
C TYR A 52 2.87 0.87 -11.23
N ARG A 53 3.99 0.88 -11.96
CA ARG A 53 5.16 0.06 -11.62
C ARG A 53 5.84 0.52 -10.35
N PHE A 54 5.90 1.82 -10.09
CA PHE A 54 6.38 2.30 -8.79
C PHE A 54 5.52 1.79 -7.64
N ALA A 55 4.20 1.91 -7.69
CA ALA A 55 3.32 1.54 -6.59
C ALA A 55 3.12 0.03 -6.42
N CYS A 56 3.15 -0.74 -7.51
CA CYS A 56 2.77 -2.16 -7.53
C CYS A 56 3.88 -3.10 -8.04
N GLY A 57 5.06 -2.59 -8.41
CA GLY A 57 6.05 -3.35 -9.18
C GLY A 57 6.55 -4.61 -8.48
N LYS A 58 6.68 -4.63 -7.16
CA LYS A 58 7.01 -5.87 -6.42
C LYS A 58 5.82 -6.82 -6.37
N PHE A 59 4.61 -6.30 -6.14
CA PHE A 59 3.40 -7.12 -6.15
C PHE A 59 3.26 -7.87 -7.48
N LEU A 60 3.49 -7.19 -8.61
CA LEU A 60 3.42 -7.80 -9.94
C LEU A 60 4.44 -8.93 -10.17
N ARG A 61 5.53 -8.97 -9.40
CA ARG A 61 6.55 -10.04 -9.49
C ARG A 61 6.14 -11.31 -8.75
N THR A 62 5.26 -11.20 -7.76
CA THR A 62 4.87 -12.32 -6.88
C THR A 62 3.40 -12.71 -7.00
N ALA A 63 2.56 -11.85 -7.61
CA ALA A 63 1.15 -12.10 -7.76
C ALA A 63 0.89 -13.25 -8.74
N VAL A 64 0.22 -14.29 -8.25
CA VAL A 64 -0.26 -15.43 -9.04
C VAL A 64 -1.78 -15.39 -9.07
N ILE A 65 -2.37 -15.59 -10.24
CA ILE A 65 -3.81 -15.81 -10.38
C ILE A 65 -4.05 -17.31 -10.20
N GLN A 66 -4.82 -17.68 -9.20
CA GLN A 66 -5.16 -19.08 -8.91
C GLN A 66 -6.18 -19.61 -9.95
N ASP A 67 -6.21 -20.93 -10.15
CA ASP A 67 -7.04 -21.56 -11.19
C ASP A 67 -8.55 -21.27 -11.07
N ASP A 68 -9.02 -20.98 -9.85
CA ASP A 68 -10.42 -20.66 -9.55
C ASP A 68 -10.74 -19.15 -9.69
N LYS A 69 -9.77 -18.33 -10.14
CA LYS A 69 -9.88 -16.87 -10.18
C LYS A 69 -9.51 -16.33 -11.55
N THR A 70 -10.12 -15.20 -11.88
CA THR A 70 -9.84 -14.46 -13.13
C THR A 70 -8.90 -13.27 -12.90
N ASP A 71 -8.67 -12.89 -11.64
CA ASP A 71 -7.85 -11.74 -11.27
C ASP A 71 -7.20 -11.93 -9.89
N ASN A 72 -6.12 -11.18 -9.63
CA ASN A 72 -5.52 -11.02 -8.32
C ASN A 72 -5.34 -9.52 -8.04
N SER A 73 -6.46 -8.80 -7.98
CA SER A 73 -6.48 -7.39 -7.58
C SER A 73 -6.55 -7.24 -6.05
N SER A 74 -6.32 -6.02 -5.56
CA SER A 74 -6.60 -5.67 -4.16
C SER A 74 -8.06 -5.93 -3.77
N PHE A 75 -9.00 -5.74 -4.70
CA PHE A 75 -10.41 -6.05 -4.48
C PHE A 75 -10.68 -7.54 -4.41
N ALA A 76 -10.01 -8.36 -5.23
CA ALA A 76 -10.11 -9.81 -5.11
C ALA A 76 -9.62 -10.30 -3.74
N GLN A 77 -8.48 -9.79 -3.27
CA GLN A 77 -7.96 -10.15 -1.93
C GLN A 77 -8.92 -9.77 -0.81
N VAL A 78 -9.56 -8.60 -0.87
CA VAL A 78 -10.58 -8.20 0.11
C VAL A 78 -11.80 -9.12 0.03
N ARG A 79 -12.29 -9.43 -1.18
CA ARG A 79 -13.42 -10.33 -1.40
C ARG A 79 -13.14 -11.73 -0.83
N ASP A 80 -11.93 -12.25 -1.01
CA ASP A 80 -11.51 -13.53 -0.45
C ASP A 80 -11.46 -13.48 1.08
N ALA A 81 -10.93 -12.40 1.66
CA ALA A 81 -10.82 -12.25 3.11
C ALA A 81 -12.18 -12.22 3.84
N ILE A 82 -13.23 -11.72 3.18
CA ILE A 82 -14.58 -11.65 3.77
C ILE A 82 -15.43 -12.89 3.49
N LYS A 83 -15.01 -13.79 2.60
CA LYS A 83 -15.82 -14.94 2.15
C LYS A 83 -16.15 -15.91 3.28
N GLU A 84 -15.15 -16.32 4.06
CA GLU A 84 -15.38 -17.24 5.20
C GLU A 84 -16.15 -16.58 6.35
N PRO A 85 -15.85 -15.34 6.78
CA PRO A 85 -16.69 -14.62 7.74
C PRO A 85 -18.15 -14.54 7.31
N LEU A 86 -18.42 -14.20 6.04
CA LEU A 86 -19.78 -14.15 5.51
C LEU A 86 -20.46 -15.51 5.56
N LYS A 87 -19.76 -16.57 5.15
CA LYS A 87 -20.28 -17.94 5.21
C LYS A 87 -20.64 -18.35 6.64
N ASN A 88 -19.83 -17.98 7.63
CA ASN A 88 -20.12 -18.29 9.02
C ASN A 88 -21.42 -17.65 9.50
N ILE A 89 -21.64 -16.37 9.16
CA ILE A 89 -22.87 -15.64 9.50
C ILE A 89 -24.09 -16.31 8.85
N LEU A 90 -23.96 -16.75 7.59
CA LEU A 90 -25.06 -17.37 6.84
C LEU A 90 -25.39 -18.79 7.29
N LEU A 91 -24.42 -19.52 7.85
CA LEU A 91 -24.59 -20.92 8.28
C LEU A 91 -24.78 -21.06 9.79
N GLU A 92 -24.67 -19.97 10.54
CA GLU A 92 -25.04 -19.92 11.95
C GLU A 92 -26.54 -20.24 12.10
N LYS A 93 -26.90 -20.98 13.16
CA LYS A 93 -28.31 -21.25 13.45
C LYS A 93 -29.00 -19.94 13.83
N SER A 94 -30.12 -19.65 13.19
CA SER A 94 -30.93 -18.48 13.54
C SER A 94 -31.35 -18.54 15.01
N SER A 95 -31.17 -17.42 15.72
CA SER A 95 -31.57 -17.31 17.12
C SER A 95 -33.09 -17.09 17.21
N PRO A 96 -33.78 -17.67 18.22
CA PRO A 96 -35.22 -17.42 18.42
C PRO A 96 -35.61 -15.95 18.65
N THR A 97 -34.63 -15.07 18.90
CA THR A 97 -34.83 -13.63 19.16
C THR A 97 -34.55 -12.77 17.93
N GLU A 98 -34.15 -13.35 16.80
CA GLU A 98 -33.96 -12.58 15.58
C GLU A 98 -35.31 -12.09 15.02
N PRO A 99 -35.45 -10.79 14.69
CA PRO A 99 -36.62 -10.31 14.00
C PRO A 99 -36.72 -11.00 12.64
N HIS A 100 -37.82 -11.74 12.43
CA HIS A 100 -38.16 -12.21 11.09
C HIS A 100 -38.68 -11.03 10.25
N PRO A 101 -38.32 -10.95 8.96
CA PRO A 101 -38.88 -9.96 8.04
C PRO A 101 -40.41 -10.01 7.97
#